data_AF-A0A1D8A3D5-F1
#
_entry.id   AF-A0A1D8A3D5-F1
#
_cell.length_a   1.000
_cell.length_b   1.000
_cell.length_c   1.000
_cell.angle_alpha   90.00
_cell.angle_beta   90.00
_cell.angle_gamma   90.00
#
_symmetry.space_group_name_H-M   'P 1'
#
loop_
_entity.id
_entity.type
_entity.pdbx_description
1 polymer ?
#
loop_
_entity_poly.entity_id
_entity_poly.type
_entity_poly.pdbx_seq_one_letter_code
_entity_poly.pdbx_strand_id
1 'polypeptide(L)' 'MPTLAERLVEAETAYHSLMTGTLARVYVDQNGERVEYVAANASKLQGYIRDLKQQIADQATGCQTYNGPLRPFFL' A
#
# COMPACT_ATOMS: atom_id res chain seq x y z
N MET A 1 -1.61 12.15 -11.92
CA MET A 1 -1.95 11.05 -10.98
C MET A 1 -0.67 10.69 -10.27
N PRO A 2 -0.61 10.71 -8.92
CA PRO A 2 0.59 10.30 -8.20
C PRO A 2 0.91 8.84 -8.54
N THR A 3 2.18 8.56 -8.78
CA THR A 3 2.68 7.21 -9.06
C THR A 3 2.55 6.33 -7.80
N LEU A 4 2.54 4.99 -7.96
CA LEU A 4 2.50 4.08 -6.80
C LEU A 4 3.65 4.33 -5.82
N ALA A 5 4.82 4.71 -6.32
CA ALA A 5 5.98 5.07 -5.52
C ALA A 5 5.75 6.33 -4.68
N GLU A 6 5.13 7.37 -5.25
CA GLU A 6 4.76 8.59 -4.50
C GLU A 6 3.76 8.26 -3.39
N ARG A 7 2.73 7.45 -3.70
CA ARG A 7 1.74 7.01 -2.72
C ARG A 7 2.36 6.20 -1.58
N LEU A 8 3.41 5.43 -1.86
CA LEU A 8 4.14 4.68 -0.84
C LEU A 8 4.85 5.63 0.14
N VAL A 9 5.58 6.62 -0.39
CA VAL A 9 6.31 7.60 0.44
C VAL A 9 5.35 8.39 1.32
N GLU A 10 4.21 8.81 0.76
CA GLU A 10 3.17 9.52 1.52
C GLU A 10 2.59 8.64 2.63
N ALA A 11 2.30 7.37 2.34
CA ALA A 11 1.79 6.41 3.32
C ALA A 11 2.81 6.09 4.42
N GLU A 12 4.09 5.92 4.09
CA GLU A 12 5.17 5.71 5.07
C GLU A 12 5.37 6.93 5.96
N THR A 13 5.30 8.14 5.40
CA THR A 13 5.35 9.39 6.16
C THR A 13 4.16 9.51 7.11
N ALA A 14 2.95 9.18 6.64
CA ALA A 14 1.74 9.17 7.47
C ALA A 14 1.84 8.16 8.62
N TYR A 15 2.33 6.95 8.34
CA TYR A 15 2.54 5.92 9.35
C TYR A 15 3.55 6.37 10.41
N HIS A 16 4.65 6.98 9.99
CA HIS A 16 5.66 7.52 10.91
C HIS A 16 5.06 8.63 11.79
N SER A 17 4.33 9.60 11.19
CA SER A 17 3.66 10.67 11.96
C SER A 17 2.66 10.12 12.98
N LEU A 18 1.90 9.08 12.62
CA LEU A 18 0.96 8.42 13.52
C LEU A 18 1.68 7.73 14.69
N MET A 19 2.78 7.02 14.40
CA MET A 19 3.60 6.36 15.43
C MET A 19 4.30 7.35 16.36
N THR A 20 4.71 8.52 15.85
CA THR A 20 5.34 9.58 16.66
C THR A 20 4.33 10.41 17.46
N GLY A 21 3.03 10.10 17.38
CA GLY A 21 1.96 10.76 18.15
C GLY A 21 1.40 12.02 17.50
N THR A 22 1.75 12.31 16.25
CA THR A 22 1.34 13.53 15.53
C THR A 22 0.09 13.25 14.70
N LEU A 23 -1.08 13.33 15.35
CA LEU A 23 -2.45 13.49 14.82
C LEU A 23 -2.94 12.50 13.71
N ALA A 24 -4.24 12.21 13.77
CA ALA A 24 -4.99 11.46 12.75
C ALA A 24 -4.74 12.06 11.34
N ARG A 25 -4.35 11.22 10.37
CA ARG A 25 -4.09 11.68 8.99
C ARG A 25 -5.15 11.08 8.07
N VAL A 26 -5.99 11.96 7.53
CA VAL A 26 -7.00 11.60 6.53
C VAL A 26 -6.30 11.42 5.19
N TYR A 27 -6.33 10.20 4.65
CA TYR A 27 -5.76 9.90 3.34
C TYR A 27 -6.90 9.60 2.36
N VAL A 28 -6.84 10.18 1.16
CA VAL A 28 -7.81 9.88 0.10
C VAL A 28 -7.25 8.71 -0.70
N ASP A 29 -7.90 7.55 -0.64
CA ASP A 29 -7.51 6.41 -1.46
C ASP A 29 -8.02 6.58 -2.91
N GLN A 30 -7.44 5.82 -3.84
CA GLN A 30 -7.74 5.87 -5.27
C GLN A 30 -9.20 5.62 -5.64
N ASN A 31 -10.00 5.02 -4.75
CA ASN A 31 -11.45 4.86 -4.96
C ASN A 31 -12.26 6.15 -4.69
N GLY A 32 -11.61 7.28 -4.38
CA GLY A 32 -12.29 8.52 -4.01
C GLY A 32 -12.85 8.50 -2.59
N GLU A 33 -12.65 7.41 -1.86
CA GLU A 33 -13.02 7.27 -0.46
C GLU A 33 -11.93 7.87 0.43
N ARG A 34 -12.33 8.76 1.34
CA ARG A 34 -11.46 9.24 2.41
C ARG A 34 -11.37 8.17 3.49
N VAL A 35 -10.19 7.59 3.64
CA VAL A 35 -9.88 6.70 4.74
C VAL A 35 -9.10 7.48 5.78
N GLU A 36 -9.73 7.72 6.94
CA GLU A 36 -9.05 8.32 8.08
C GLU A 36 -8.22 7.27 8.81
N TYR A 37 -6.89 7.47 8.80
CA TYR A 37 -5.99 6.63 9.56
C TYR A 37 -5.66 7.31 10.90
N VAL A 38 -6.10 6.67 11.97
CA VAL A 38 -5.77 7.01 13.37
C VAL A 38 -4.84 5.96 13.95
N ALA A 39 -4.22 6.24 15.11
CA ALA A 39 -3.38 5.26 15.81
C ALA A 39 -4.10 3.91 16.05
N ALA A 40 -5.41 3.93 16.29
CA ALA A 40 -6.23 2.72 16.43
C ALA A 40 -6.33 1.88 15.14
N ASN A 41 -6.15 2.49 13.97
CA ASN A 41 -6.18 1.84 12.66
C ASN A 41 -4.79 1.74 12.00
N ALA A 42 -3.70 1.97 12.77
CA ALA A 42 -2.33 1.94 12.26
C ALA A 42 -1.97 0.59 11.61
N SER A 43 -2.50 -0.52 12.13
CA SER A 43 -2.32 -1.85 11.55
C SER A 43 -2.91 -1.96 10.13
N LYS A 44 -4.02 -1.26 9.85
CA LYS A 44 -4.65 -1.22 8.52
C LYS A 44 -3.78 -0.45 7.53
N LEU A 45 -3.20 0.67 7.96
CA LEU A 45 -2.24 1.45 7.18
C LEU A 45 -0.96 0.65 6.85
N GLN A 46 -0.46 -0.12 7.81
CA GLN A 46 0.70 -1.00 7.58
C GLN A 46 0.39 -2.09 6.53
N GLY A 47 -0.81 -2.67 6.58
CA GLY A 47 -1.28 -3.61 5.55
C GLY A 47 -1.31 -2.98 4.16
N TYR A 48 -1.80 -1.75 4.05
CA TYR A 48 -1.83 -0.99 2.81
C TYR A 48 -0.44 -0.65 2.26
N ILE A 49 0.51 -0.25 3.12
CA ILE A 49 1.91 -0.04 2.72
C ILE A 49 2.52 -1.32 2.15
N ARG A 50 2.22 -2.47 2.77
CA ARG A 50 2.71 -3.77 2.28
C ARG A 50 2.14 -4.10 0.90
N ASP A 51 0.86 -3.85 0.70
CA ASP A 51 0.18 -4.05 -0.58
C ASP A 51 0.76 -3.14 -1.68
N LEU A 52 0.97 -1.86 -1.41
CA LEU A 52 1.64 -0.93 -2.34
C LEU A 52 3.05 -1.40 -2.71
N LYS A 53 3.85 -1.88 -1.74
CA LYS A 53 5.18 -2.44 -2.02
C LYS A 53 5.11 -3.66 -2.93
N GLN A 54 4.11 -4.52 -2.73
CA GLN A 54 3.90 -5.69 -3.60
C GLN A 54 3.49 -5.27 -5.02
N GLN A 55 2.57 -4.33 -5.17
CA GLN A 55 2.17 -3.80 -6.47
C GLN A 55 3.35 -3.16 -7.22
N ILE A 56 4.18 -2.39 -6.52
CA ILE A 56 5.39 -1.79 -7.10
C ILE A 56 6.39 -2.88 -7.53
N ALA A 57 6.59 -3.91 -6.70
CA ALA A 57 7.47 -5.03 -7.03
C ALA A 57 6.98 -5.83 -8.26
N ASP A 58 5.68 -6.06 -8.37
CA ASP A 58 5.06 -6.73 -9.53
C ASP A 58 5.20 -5.88 -10.80
N GLN A 59 4.94 -4.57 -10.71
CA GLN A 59 5.13 -3.62 -11.81
C GLN A 59 6.60 -3.51 -12.25
N ALA A 60 7.54 -3.47 -11.30
CA ALA A 60 8.97 -3.34 -11.58
C ALA A 60 9.59 -4.61 -12.16
N THR A 61 9.07 -5.78 -11.79
CA THR A 61 9.56 -7.08 -12.27
C THR A 61 9.01 -7.41 -13.66
N GLY A 62 7.95 -6.73 -14.13
CA GLY A 62 7.29 -6.98 -15.42
C GLY A 62 6.71 -8.39 -15.56
N CYS A 63 6.84 -9.21 -14.52
CA CYS A 63 6.31 -10.54 -14.41
C CYS A 63 5.06 -10.40 -13.54
N GLN A 64 3.90 -10.25 -14.18
CA GLN A 64 2.62 -10.32 -13.48
C GLN A 64 2.59 -11.64 -12.74
N THR A 65 2.75 -11.59 -11.42
CA THR A 65 2.76 -12.77 -10.59
C THR A 65 1.31 -13.22 -10.51
N TYR A 66 0.93 -14.10 -11.45
CA TYR A 66 -0.36 -14.77 -11.45
C TYR A 66 -0.52 -15.50 -10.12
N ASN A 67 -1.19 -14.87 -9.16
CA ASN A 67 -1.67 -15.48 -7.92
C ASN A 67 -2.86 -16.42 -8.22
N GLY A 68 -2.64 -17.36 -9.13
CA GLY A 68 -3.48 -18.54 -9.34
C GLY A 68 -2.72 -19.79 -8.91
N PRO A 69 -3.42 -20.91 -8.64
CA PRO A 69 -2.75 -22.17 -8.31
C PRO A 69 -1.75 -22.48 -9.43
N LEU A 70 -0.50 -22.71 -9.02
CA LEU A 70 0.62 -23.06 -9.89
C LEU A 70 0.14 -24.05 -10.96
N ARG A 71 0.09 -23.62 -12.22
CA ARG A 71 -0.16 -24.52 -13.35
C ARG A 71 1.17 -25.22 -13.64
N PRO A 72 1.32 -26.53 -13.39
CA PRO A 72 2.53 -27.22 -13.83
C PRO A 72 2.51 -27.25 -15.37
N PHE A 73 3.50 -26.61 -15.97
CA PHE A 73 3.77 -26.73 -17.41
C PHE A 73 4.41 -28.10 -17.64
N PHE A 74 3.66 -29.06 -18.20
CA PHE A 74 4.24 -30.27 -18.78
C PHE A 74 4.37 -30.07 -20.29
N LEU A 75 5.60 -30.24 -20.78
CA LEU A 75 5.99 -30.25 -22.19
C LEU A 75 5.69 -31.61 -22.82
#